data_AF-A0A7S3AJG6-F1
#
_entry.id   AF-A0A7S3AJG6-F1
#
_cell.length_a   1.000
_cell.length_b   1.000
_cell.length_c   1.000
_cell.angle_alpha   90.00
_cell.angle_beta   90.00
_cell.angle_gamma   90.00
#
_symmetry.space_group_name_H-M   'P 1'
#
loop_
_entity.id
_entity.type
_entity.pdbx_description
1 polymer ?
#
loop_
_entity_poly.entity_id
_entity_poly.type
_entity_poly.pdbx_seq_one_letter_code
_entity_poly.pdbx_strand_id
1 'polypeptide(L)'
;HAFDERQFRALVINLPQFGPAFSTFLFSHIVQQSVPSLMRNAARPAATRAALGAAISTCCTLYLLLGCFAASFFGQRTAPLITLNFGVFRGGAPVGSHRPIWAALVSRWVMLLPLLTTTAAFPLFNRVLASNLVALLPRRFASQRIAAALCAMPPLLGAAFVRDTAFLFSLCGLSGFTIVFFVPSALQRAAQIASIKRWGEAGRATPHTTPLSGPGTVLAVMSFGAVAFAFNAGLVLVQPMLAALP
;
A
#
# COMPACT_ATOMS: atom_id res chain seq x y z
N HIS A 1 -31.54 -16.12 -13.76
CA HIS A 1 -30.46 -15.94 -12.76
C HIS A 1 -30.53 -14.52 -12.22
N ALA A 2 -31.40 -14.30 -11.23
CA ALA A 2 -31.55 -13.00 -10.59
C ALA A 2 -30.45 -12.85 -9.53
N PHE A 3 -29.65 -11.80 -9.66
CA PHE A 3 -28.74 -11.34 -8.61
C PHE A 3 -29.61 -10.97 -7.41
N ASP A 4 -29.51 -11.74 -6.32
CA ASP A 4 -30.43 -11.68 -5.19
C ASP A 4 -30.31 -10.31 -4.48
N GLU A 5 -31.44 -9.65 -4.24
CA GLU A 5 -31.53 -8.31 -3.66
C GLU A 5 -30.86 -8.25 -2.28
N ARG A 6 -30.77 -9.39 -1.58
CA ARG A 6 -30.03 -9.55 -0.32
C ARG A 6 -28.52 -9.49 -0.49
N GLN A 7 -27.97 -10.05 -1.56
CA GLN A 7 -26.55 -9.95 -1.88
C GLN A 7 -26.17 -8.52 -2.31
N PHE A 8 -27.04 -7.87 -3.09
CA PHE A 8 -26.85 -6.46 -3.44
C PHE A 8 -26.94 -5.54 -2.22
N ARG A 9 -27.91 -5.75 -1.32
CA ARG A 9 -27.98 -5.01 -0.04
C ARG A 9 -26.77 -5.29 0.85
N ALA A 10 -26.30 -6.53 0.96
CA ALA A 10 -25.08 -6.84 1.72
C ALA A 10 -23.81 -6.19 1.13
N LEU A 11 -23.74 -6.06 -0.20
CA LEU A 11 -22.63 -5.37 -0.89
C LEU A 11 -22.71 -3.84 -0.68
N VAL A 12 -23.90 -3.25 -0.80
CA VAL A 12 -24.14 -1.81 -0.61
C VAL A 12 -24.01 -1.39 0.86
N ILE A 13 -24.41 -2.23 1.82
CA ILE A 13 -24.30 -1.97 3.26
C ILE A 13 -22.83 -2.02 3.73
N ASN A 14 -21.93 -2.72 3.03
CA ASN A 14 -20.50 -2.81 3.39
C ASN A 14 -19.58 -1.86 2.59
N LEU A 15 -20.12 -1.05 1.67
CA LEU A 15 -19.34 -0.06 0.91
C LEU A 15 -18.53 0.92 1.79
N PRO A 16 -19.03 1.38 2.95
CA PRO A 16 -18.24 2.22 3.87
C PRO A 16 -17.03 1.49 4.46
N GLN A 17 -17.10 0.17 4.63
CA GLN A 17 -15.97 -0.66 5.11
C GLN A 17 -15.00 -1.01 3.97
N PHE A 18 -15.47 -0.98 2.72
CA PHE A 18 -14.65 -1.24 1.55
C PHE A 18 -13.61 -0.15 1.29
N GLY A 19 -13.89 1.12 1.61
CA GLY A 19 -12.94 2.22 1.43
C GLY A 19 -11.60 1.94 2.14
N PRO A 20 -11.57 1.86 3.49
CA PRO A 20 -10.36 1.55 4.24
C PRO A 20 -9.61 0.30 3.72
N ALA A 21 -10.34 -0.76 3.34
CA ALA A 21 -9.75 -1.95 2.74
C ALA A 21 -9.08 -1.66 1.39
N PHE A 22 -9.72 -0.90 0.50
CA PHE A 22 -9.17 -0.50 -0.79
C PHE A 22 -7.88 0.32 -0.65
N SER A 23 -7.84 1.26 0.29
CA SER A 23 -6.63 2.03 0.58
C SER A 23 -5.47 1.13 1.05
N THR A 24 -5.78 0.09 1.84
CA THR A 24 -4.81 -0.91 2.30
C THR A 24 -4.31 -1.78 1.14
N PHE A 25 -5.19 -2.16 0.20
CA PHE A 25 -4.80 -2.89 -1.02
C PHE A 25 -3.89 -2.08 -1.92
N LEU A 26 -4.12 -0.76 -2.04
CA LEU A 26 -3.22 0.11 -2.76
C LEU A 26 -1.85 0.18 -2.10
N PHE A 27 -1.83 0.37 -0.78
CA PHE A 27 -0.58 0.42 -0.03
C PHE A 27 0.24 -0.87 -0.17
N SER A 28 -0.41 -2.03 -0.16
CA SER A 28 0.27 -3.33 -0.28
C SER A 28 0.92 -3.58 -1.66
N HIS A 29 0.51 -2.83 -2.69
CA HIS A 29 1.04 -2.92 -4.05
C HIS A 29 1.94 -1.74 -4.42
N ILE A 30 2.42 -0.97 -3.44
CA ILE A 30 3.37 0.11 -3.71
C ILE A 30 4.76 -0.46 -4.02
N VAL A 31 5.06 -0.54 -5.31
CA VAL A 31 6.38 -0.92 -5.84
C VAL A 31 6.95 0.12 -6.81
N GLN A 32 6.14 1.13 -7.17
CA GLN A 32 6.39 2.08 -8.25
C GLN A 32 7.68 2.88 -8.05
N GLN A 33 8.07 3.17 -6.82
CA GLN A 33 9.31 3.90 -6.51
C GLN A 33 10.58 3.14 -6.94
N SER A 34 10.53 1.81 -6.95
CA SER A 34 11.70 0.96 -7.27
C SER A 34 11.73 0.53 -8.74
N VAL A 35 10.59 0.60 -9.43
CA VAL A 35 10.46 0.16 -10.84
C VAL A 35 11.44 0.89 -11.77
N PRO A 36 11.63 2.23 -11.71
CA PRO A 36 12.57 2.92 -12.59
C PRO A 36 14.01 2.42 -12.43
N SER A 37 14.46 2.23 -11.19
CA SER A 37 15.81 1.74 -10.89
C SER A 37 15.99 0.29 -11.34
N LEU A 38 14.97 -0.55 -11.13
CA LEU A 38 14.97 -1.94 -11.59
C LEU A 38 15.04 -2.02 -13.12
N MET A 39 14.24 -1.20 -13.81
CA MET A 39 14.19 -1.20 -15.27
C MET A 39 15.44 -0.61 -15.91
N ARG A 40 16.05 0.41 -15.30
CA ARG A 40 17.29 1.03 -15.80
C ARG A 40 18.45 0.05 -15.83
N ASN A 41 18.53 -0.83 -14.84
CA ASN A 41 19.62 -1.79 -14.69
C ASN A 41 19.30 -3.17 -15.29
N ALA A 42 18.15 -3.32 -15.97
CA ALA A 42 17.71 -4.59 -16.51
C ALA A 42 18.47 -4.95 -17.79
N ALA A 43 19.24 -6.05 -17.76
CA ALA A 43 19.86 -6.62 -18.95
C ALA A 43 18.82 -7.06 -20.02
N ARG A 44 17.62 -7.47 -19.58
CA ARG A 44 16.52 -7.91 -20.46
C ARG A 44 15.20 -7.24 -20.05
N PRO A 45 14.91 -6.02 -20.54
CA PRO A 45 13.75 -5.23 -20.11
C PRO A 45 12.40 -5.93 -20.28
N ALA A 46 12.21 -6.70 -21.35
CA ALA A 46 10.97 -7.43 -21.57
C ALA A 46 10.75 -8.55 -20.53
N ALA A 47 11.80 -9.31 -20.20
CA ALA A 47 11.74 -10.34 -19.18
C ALA A 47 11.55 -9.74 -17.78
N THR A 48 12.20 -8.61 -17.47
CA THR A 48 12.02 -7.90 -16.19
C THR A 48 10.58 -7.39 -16.03
N ARG A 49 9.95 -6.87 -17.09
CA ARG A 49 8.53 -6.49 -17.06
C ARG A 49 7.62 -7.68 -16.80
N ALA A 50 7.86 -8.82 -17.46
CA ALA A 50 7.09 -10.04 -17.25
C ALA A 50 7.25 -10.57 -15.81
N ALA A 51 8.48 -10.58 -15.28
CA ALA A 51 8.77 -10.97 -13.91
C ALA A 51 8.10 -10.04 -12.88
N LEU A 52 8.11 -8.73 -13.12
CA LEU A 52 7.40 -7.76 -12.26
C LEU A 52 5.89 -8.03 -12.26
N GLY A 53 5.29 -8.27 -13.43
CA GLY A 53 3.88 -8.64 -13.55
C GLY A 53 3.55 -9.94 -12.80
N ALA A 54 4.37 -10.98 -12.98
CA ALA A 54 4.21 -12.24 -12.29
C ALA A 54 4.34 -12.09 -10.76
N ALA A 55 5.29 -11.28 -10.28
CA ALA A 55 5.46 -11.00 -8.86
C ALA A 55 4.24 -10.30 -8.27
N ILE A 56 3.72 -9.25 -8.93
CA ILE A 56 2.52 -8.53 -8.51
C ILE A 56 1.30 -9.47 -8.45
N SER A 57 1.09 -10.29 -9.49
CA SER A 57 -0.02 -11.25 -9.54
C SER A 57 0.09 -12.32 -8.44
N THR A 58 1.31 -12.78 -8.17
CA THR A 58 1.58 -13.76 -7.10
C THR A 58 1.29 -13.14 -5.73
N CYS A 59 1.78 -11.92 -5.46
CA CYS A 59 1.49 -11.20 -4.23
C CYS A 59 -0.02 -10.98 -4.03
N CYS A 60 -0.73 -10.55 -5.08
CA CYS A 60 -2.17 -10.37 -5.05
C CYS A 60 -2.89 -11.68 -4.67
N THR A 61 -2.53 -12.79 -5.33
CA THR A 61 -3.11 -14.12 -5.06
C THR A 61 -2.86 -14.55 -3.61
N LEU A 62 -1.63 -14.41 -3.11
CA LEU A 62 -1.28 -14.77 -1.73
C LEU A 62 -2.01 -13.90 -0.70
N TYR A 63 -2.14 -12.59 -0.96
CA TYR A 63 -2.88 -11.68 -0.08
C TYR A 63 -4.37 -11.99 -0.06
N LEU A 64 -4.98 -12.30 -1.21
CA LEU A 64 -6.39 -12.70 -1.28
C LEU A 64 -6.62 -14.02 -0.54
N LEU A 65 -5.77 -15.03 -0.76
CA LEU A 65 -5.87 -16.30 -0.04
C LEU A 65 -5.74 -16.12 1.47
N LEU A 66 -4.73 -15.36 1.91
CA LEU A 66 -4.52 -15.08 3.33
C LEU A 66 -5.71 -14.32 3.95
N GLY A 67 -6.22 -13.30 3.25
CA GLY A 67 -7.38 -12.52 3.68
C GLY A 67 -8.64 -13.39 3.79
N CYS A 68 -8.92 -14.22 2.78
CA CYS A 68 -10.05 -15.15 2.79
C CYS A 68 -9.94 -16.18 3.92
N PHE A 69 -8.77 -16.78 4.16
CA PHE A 69 -8.58 -17.73 5.25
C PHE A 69 -8.70 -17.07 6.63
N ALA A 70 -8.10 -15.89 6.81
CA ALA A 70 -8.21 -15.12 8.04
C ALA A 70 -9.67 -14.76 8.34
N ALA A 71 -10.39 -14.22 7.36
CA ALA A 71 -11.80 -13.85 7.50
C ALA A 71 -12.69 -15.08 7.77
N SER A 72 -12.42 -16.21 7.11
CA SER A 72 -13.20 -17.45 7.31
C SER A 72 -12.98 -18.06 8.69
N PHE A 73 -11.75 -17.98 9.22
CA PHE A 73 -11.40 -18.59 10.50
C PHE A 73 -11.71 -17.69 11.71
N PHE A 74 -11.35 -16.41 11.64
CA PHE A 74 -11.51 -15.47 12.75
C PHE A 74 -12.81 -14.64 12.68
N GLY A 75 -13.47 -14.59 11.52
CA GLY A 75 -14.70 -13.83 11.32
C GLY A 75 -14.54 -12.36 11.72
N GLN A 76 -15.50 -11.84 12.48
CA GLN A 76 -15.52 -10.46 12.97
C GLN A 76 -14.40 -10.13 13.97
N ARG A 77 -13.66 -11.12 14.49
CA ARG A 77 -12.55 -10.91 15.43
C ARG A 77 -11.19 -10.79 14.74
N THR A 78 -11.17 -10.70 13.41
CA THR A 78 -9.93 -10.51 12.64
C THR A 78 -9.33 -9.15 13.02
N ALA A 79 -8.14 -9.16 13.63
CA ALA A 79 -7.45 -7.91 13.93
C ALA A 79 -6.89 -7.29 12.64
N PRO A 80 -6.73 -5.95 12.59
CA PRO A 80 -6.10 -5.27 11.44
C PRO A 80 -4.71 -5.82 11.09
N LEU A 81 -4.00 -6.33 12.10
CA LEU A 81 -2.77 -7.09 11.93
C LEU A 81 -3.01 -8.55 12.37
N ILE A 82 -3.10 -9.45 11.40
CA ILE A 82 -3.48 -10.86 11.61
C ILE A 82 -2.57 -11.61 12.58
N THR A 83 -1.30 -11.21 12.71
CA THR A 83 -0.36 -11.86 13.63
C THR A 83 -0.79 -11.69 15.09
N LEU A 84 -1.53 -10.63 15.44
CA LEU A 84 -2.06 -10.42 16.79
C LEU A 84 -3.08 -11.49 17.17
N ASN A 85 -3.84 -12.02 16.21
CA ASN A 85 -4.79 -13.11 16.46
C ASN A 85 -4.09 -14.41 16.91
N PHE A 86 -2.79 -14.57 16.66
CA PHE A 86 -2.05 -15.75 17.08
C PHE A 86 -1.68 -15.74 18.56
N GLY A 87 -1.91 -14.67 19.32
CA GLY A 87 -1.65 -14.63 20.76
C GLY A 87 -2.43 -15.71 21.54
N VAL A 88 -3.65 -16.01 21.07
CA VAL A 88 -4.54 -17.02 21.68
C VAL A 88 -4.33 -18.44 21.13
N PHE A 89 -3.37 -18.67 20.24
CA PHE A 89 -3.13 -19.98 19.63
C PHE A 89 -2.73 -21.05 20.66
N ARG A 90 -3.57 -22.06 20.91
CA ARG A 90 -3.31 -23.10 21.92
C ARG A 90 -2.76 -24.42 21.37
N GLY A 91 -2.60 -24.55 20.04
CA GLY A 91 -2.12 -25.78 19.43
C GLY A 91 -3.02 -27.00 19.67
N GLY A 92 -4.33 -26.78 19.75
CA GLY A 92 -5.34 -27.82 20.03
C GLY A 92 -5.56 -28.11 21.53
N ALA A 93 -4.82 -27.48 22.44
CA ALA A 93 -5.06 -27.65 23.87
C ALA A 93 -6.39 -27.00 24.31
N PRO A 94 -7.17 -27.65 25.20
CA PRO A 94 -8.41 -27.11 25.73
C PRO A 94 -8.26 -25.70 26.35
N VAL A 95 -9.37 -24.98 26.40
CA VAL A 95 -9.42 -23.69 27.10
C VAL A 95 -9.24 -23.96 28.61
N GLY A 96 -8.30 -23.25 29.24
CA GLY A 96 -8.00 -23.41 30.68
C GLY A 96 -6.90 -24.41 31.01
N SER A 97 -6.48 -25.26 30.07
CA SER A 97 -5.33 -26.16 30.29
C SER A 97 -3.99 -25.47 30.05
N HIS A 98 -2.91 -26.07 30.56
CA HIS A 98 -1.54 -25.65 30.25
C HIS A 98 -1.32 -25.70 28.73
N ARG A 99 -0.75 -24.63 28.20
CA ARG A 99 -0.46 -24.49 26.77
C ARG A 99 0.85 -25.22 26.44
N PRO A 100 0.88 -26.11 25.45
CA PRO A 100 2.12 -26.81 25.11
C PRO A 100 3.20 -25.84 24.63
N ILE A 101 4.46 -26.12 24.97
CA ILE A 101 5.60 -25.22 24.74
C ILE A 101 5.75 -24.88 23.26
N TRP A 102 5.58 -25.85 22.36
CA TRP A 102 5.66 -25.63 20.92
C TRP A 102 4.61 -24.61 20.44
N ALA A 103 3.39 -24.63 20.99
CA ALA A 103 2.33 -23.70 20.61
C ALA A 103 2.61 -22.29 21.15
N ALA A 104 3.24 -22.18 22.32
CA ALA A 104 3.72 -20.91 22.85
C ALA A 104 4.86 -20.34 21.98
N LEU A 105 5.78 -21.18 21.54
CA LEU A 105 6.89 -20.81 20.67
C LEU A 105 6.39 -20.29 19.31
N VAL A 106 5.54 -21.05 18.62
CA VAL A 106 4.98 -20.67 17.30
C VAL A 106 4.26 -19.34 17.36
N SER A 107 3.39 -19.14 18.36
CA SER A 107 2.65 -17.89 18.52
C SER A 107 3.54 -16.70 18.79
N ARG A 108 4.53 -16.83 19.70
CA ARG A 108 5.49 -15.75 19.95
C ARG A 108 6.27 -15.41 18.68
N TRP A 109 6.72 -16.41 17.93
CA TRP A 109 7.39 -16.17 16.65
C TRP A 109 6.50 -15.43 15.66
N VAL A 110 5.27 -15.88 15.43
CA VAL A 110 4.33 -15.25 14.49
C VAL A 110 4.04 -13.80 14.90
N MET A 111 3.86 -13.54 16.20
CA MET A 111 3.64 -12.18 16.72
C MET A 111 4.87 -11.28 16.57
N LEU A 112 6.08 -11.83 16.65
CA LEU A 112 7.34 -11.08 16.50
C LEU A 112 7.73 -10.82 15.05
N LEU A 113 7.20 -11.56 14.08
CA LEU A 113 7.56 -11.42 12.66
C LEU A 113 7.42 -9.98 12.13
N PRO A 114 6.31 -9.25 12.36
CA PRO A 114 6.20 -7.86 11.92
C PRO A 114 7.24 -6.96 12.56
N LEU A 115 7.56 -7.16 13.84
CA LEU A 115 8.58 -6.38 14.53
C LEU A 115 9.96 -6.60 13.88
N LEU A 116 10.33 -7.85 13.60
CA LEU A 116 11.61 -8.18 12.97
C LEU A 116 11.71 -7.61 11.55
N THR A 117 10.67 -7.77 10.74
CA THR A 117 10.68 -7.31 9.34
C THR A 117 10.63 -5.79 9.24
N THR A 118 9.83 -5.11 10.06
CA THR A 118 9.80 -3.64 10.10
C THR A 118 11.11 -3.07 10.63
N THR A 119 11.71 -3.67 11.67
CA THR A 119 13.00 -3.22 12.20
C THR A 119 14.11 -3.36 11.16
N ALA A 120 14.13 -4.47 10.42
CA ALA A 120 15.10 -4.66 9.34
C ALA A 120 14.90 -3.71 8.16
N ALA A 121 13.65 -3.38 7.81
CA ALA A 121 13.33 -2.50 6.69
C ALA A 121 13.49 -1.01 7.02
N PHE A 122 13.32 -0.62 8.28
CA PHE A 122 13.32 0.77 8.70
C PHE A 122 14.58 1.56 8.30
N PRO A 123 15.82 1.07 8.50
CA PRO A 123 17.02 1.79 8.09
C PRO A 123 17.09 2.05 6.58
N LEU A 124 16.59 1.11 5.77
CA LEU A 124 16.57 1.23 4.32
C LEU A 124 15.63 2.36 3.90
N PHE A 125 14.39 2.36 4.40
CA PHE A 125 13.42 3.42 4.12
C PHE A 125 13.88 4.78 4.62
N ASN A 126 14.43 4.83 5.83
CA ASN A 126 14.94 6.08 6.41
C ASN A 126 16.08 6.67 5.57
N ARG A 127 16.97 5.82 5.04
CA ARG A 127 18.07 6.27 4.18
C ARG A 127 17.59 6.86 2.86
N VAL A 128 16.58 6.25 2.24
CA VAL A 128 15.96 6.76 1.00
C VAL A 128 15.30 8.12 1.28
N LEU A 129 14.49 8.21 2.33
CA LEU A 129 13.84 9.47 2.70
C LEU A 129 14.85 10.57 3.03
N ALA A 130 15.89 10.24 3.78
CA ALA A 130 16.98 11.15 4.09
C ALA A 130 17.68 11.67 2.84
N SER A 131 17.96 10.81 1.86
CA SER A 131 18.61 11.24 0.61
C SER A 131 17.76 12.22 -0.20
N ASN A 132 16.44 12.06 -0.18
CA ASN A 132 15.52 13.02 -0.80
C ASN A 132 15.43 14.32 0.01
N LEU A 133 15.47 14.24 1.34
CA LEU A 133 15.39 15.40 2.22
C LEU A 133 16.66 16.28 2.16
N VAL A 134 17.85 15.69 1.96
CA VAL A 134 19.10 16.44 1.81
C VAL A 134 19.01 17.50 0.69
N ALA A 135 18.32 17.19 -0.41
CA ALA A 135 18.13 18.13 -1.52
C ALA A 135 17.21 19.32 -1.17
N LEU A 136 16.39 19.18 -0.12
CA LEU A 136 15.47 20.21 0.35
C LEU A 136 16.02 21.01 1.54
N LEU A 137 17.10 20.53 2.17
CA LEU A 137 17.70 21.18 3.34
C LEU A 137 18.61 22.34 2.93
N PRO A 138 18.69 23.41 3.74
CA PRO A 138 19.69 24.46 3.56
C PRO A 138 21.10 23.85 3.54
N ARG A 139 22.01 24.42 2.73
CA ARG A 139 23.40 23.90 2.56
C ARG A 139 24.13 23.65 3.89
N ARG A 140 23.84 24.44 4.94
CA ARG A 140 24.42 24.28 6.29
C ARG A 140 24.00 22.99 6.99
N PHE A 141 22.85 22.42 6.64
CA PHE A 141 22.25 21.23 7.25
C PHE A 141 22.11 20.05 6.27
N ALA A 142 22.62 20.17 5.04
CA ALA A 142 22.56 19.18 3.97
C ALA A 142 23.50 17.98 4.23
N SER A 143 23.42 17.39 5.42
CA SER A 143 24.15 16.19 5.83
C SER A 143 23.20 15.01 5.88
N GLN A 144 23.63 13.89 5.32
CA GLN A 144 22.87 12.63 5.33
C GLN A 144 22.50 12.18 6.75
N ARG A 145 23.38 12.43 7.74
CA ARG A 145 23.12 12.05 9.14
C ARG A 145 22.03 12.91 9.76
N ILE A 146 22.05 14.22 9.51
CA ILE A 146 21.04 15.16 10.01
C ILE A 146 19.69 14.86 9.37
N ALA A 147 19.66 14.68 8.04
CA ALA A 147 18.45 14.30 7.33
C ALA A 147 17.89 12.96 7.83
N ALA A 148 18.73 11.94 8.04
CA ALA A 148 18.31 10.65 8.57
C ALA A 148 17.76 10.73 10.00
N ALA A 149 18.33 11.58 10.85
CA ALA A 149 17.79 11.83 12.19
C ALA A 149 16.42 12.52 12.11
N LEU A 150 16.31 13.59 11.30
CA LEU A 150 15.05 14.31 11.09
C LEU A 150 13.93 13.40 10.53
N CYS A 151 14.28 12.48 9.64
CA CYS A 151 13.33 11.50 9.09
C CYS A 151 12.92 10.41 10.09
N ALA A 152 13.82 9.99 10.98
CA ALA A 152 13.55 8.95 11.97
C ALA A 152 12.76 9.46 13.20
N MET A 153 12.89 10.74 13.55
CA MET A 153 12.27 11.29 14.76
C MET A 153 10.72 11.25 14.73
N PRO A 154 10.02 11.68 13.66
CA PRO A 154 8.56 11.65 13.63
C PRO A 154 7.95 10.27 13.88
N PRO A 155 8.37 9.17 13.22
CA PRO A 155 7.79 7.85 13.52
C PRO A 155 8.13 7.35 14.93
N LEU A 156 9.32 7.66 15.46
CA LEU A 156 9.70 7.27 16.83
C LEU A 156 8.87 7.99 17.90
N LEU A 157 8.67 9.30 17.72
CA LEU A 157 7.81 10.08 18.61
C LEU A 157 6.33 9.69 18.43
N GLY A 158 5.88 9.52 17.19
CA GLY A 158 4.52 9.17 16.84
C GLY A 158 4.09 7.78 17.34
N ALA A 159 5.03 6.83 17.45
CA ALA A 159 4.77 5.50 17.99
C ALA A 159 4.27 5.51 19.44
N ALA A 160 4.57 6.55 20.22
CA ALA A 160 4.05 6.68 21.58
C ALA A 160 2.55 7.08 21.62
N PHE A 161 2.06 7.74 20.57
CA PHE A 161 0.72 8.34 20.54
C PHE A 161 -0.27 7.58 19.67
N VAL A 162 0.18 6.92 18.61
CA VAL A 162 -0.71 6.21 17.67
C VAL A 162 -0.73 4.72 17.97
N ARG A 163 -1.85 4.24 18.49
CA ARG A 163 -2.07 2.81 18.80
C ARG A 163 -2.92 2.08 17.76
N ASP A 164 -3.63 2.82 16.91
CA ASP A 164 -4.50 2.25 15.88
C ASP A 164 -3.73 2.02 14.58
N THR A 165 -3.41 0.75 14.31
CA THR A 165 -2.73 0.32 13.08
C THR A 165 -3.64 0.41 11.86
N ALA A 166 -4.96 0.26 12.01
CA ALA A 166 -5.90 0.36 10.89
C ALA A 166 -5.96 1.78 10.36
N PHE A 167 -5.96 2.77 11.26
CA PHE A 167 -5.87 4.18 10.88
C PHE A 167 -4.56 4.48 10.14
N LEU A 168 -3.43 4.01 10.66
CA LEU A 168 -2.12 4.20 10.01
C LEU A 168 -2.06 3.60 8.60
N PHE A 169 -2.54 2.37 8.42
CA PHE A 169 -2.60 1.74 7.10
C PHE A 169 -3.53 2.50 6.15
N SER A 170 -4.66 2.99 6.64
CA SER A 170 -5.60 3.78 5.84
C SER A 170 -4.99 5.12 5.39
N LEU A 171 -4.29 5.81 6.30
CA LEU A 171 -3.59 7.06 6.01
C LEU A 171 -2.44 6.84 5.00
N CYS A 172 -1.63 5.80 5.20
CA CYS A 172 -0.60 5.41 4.25
C CYS A 172 -1.21 5.05 2.88
N GLY A 173 -2.35 4.37 2.86
CA GLY A 173 -3.12 4.05 1.66
C GLY A 173 -3.57 5.28 0.88
N LEU A 174 -3.97 6.36 1.56
CA LEU A 174 -4.29 7.63 0.91
C LEU A 174 -3.10 8.20 0.11
N SER A 175 -1.89 8.13 0.66
CA SER A 175 -0.67 8.54 -0.06
C SER A 175 -0.39 7.66 -1.29
N GLY A 176 -0.82 6.39 -1.24
CA GLY A 176 -0.72 5.44 -2.34
C GLY A 176 -1.47 5.90 -3.59
N PHE A 177 -2.60 6.61 -3.46
CA PHE A 177 -3.33 7.11 -4.62
C PHE A 177 -2.48 8.05 -5.49
N THR A 178 -1.71 8.92 -4.84
CA THR A 178 -0.79 9.83 -5.52
C THR A 178 0.26 9.08 -6.31
N ILE A 179 0.85 8.05 -5.71
CA ILE A 179 1.95 7.28 -6.31
C ILE A 179 1.45 6.32 -7.40
N VAL A 180 0.27 5.74 -7.25
CA VAL A 180 -0.25 4.68 -8.13
C VAL A 180 -1.07 5.26 -9.28
N PHE A 181 -1.92 6.26 -9.03
CA PHE A 181 -2.81 6.82 -10.06
C PHE A 181 -2.30 8.15 -10.59
N PHE A 182 -2.03 9.14 -9.73
CA PHE A 182 -1.80 10.51 -10.22
C PHE A 182 -0.43 10.69 -10.86
N VAL A 183 0.65 10.27 -10.18
CA VAL A 183 2.02 10.46 -10.67
C VAL A 183 2.28 9.73 -12.00
N PRO A 184 1.96 8.42 -12.16
CA PRO A 184 2.24 7.72 -13.41
C PRO A 184 1.42 8.27 -14.58
N SER A 185 0.13 8.58 -14.37
CA SER A 185 -0.72 9.16 -15.40
C SER A 185 -0.28 10.57 -15.81
N ALA A 186 0.09 11.42 -14.85
CA ALA A 186 0.62 12.74 -15.13
C ALA A 186 1.95 12.67 -15.90
N LEU A 187 2.87 11.80 -15.49
CA LEU A 187 4.15 11.58 -16.16
C LEU A 187 3.95 11.03 -17.58
N GLN A 188 3.04 10.07 -17.77
CA GLN A 188 2.73 9.53 -19.08
C GLN A 188 2.18 10.61 -20.02
N ARG A 189 1.24 11.43 -19.54
CA ARG A 189 0.70 12.56 -20.33
C ARG A 189 1.77 13.59 -20.65
N ALA A 190 2.59 13.97 -19.67
CA ALA A 190 3.69 14.92 -19.87
C ALA A 190 4.72 14.39 -20.88
N ALA A 191 5.06 13.11 -20.80
CA ALA A 191 5.97 12.44 -21.73
C ALA A 191 5.41 12.40 -23.16
N GLN A 192 4.11 12.13 -23.34
CA GLN A 192 3.45 12.17 -24.65
C GLN A 192 3.48 13.57 -25.25
N ILE A 193 3.12 14.59 -24.47
CA ILE A 193 3.15 15.99 -24.92
C ILE A 193 4.58 16.39 -25.31
N ALA A 194 5.57 16.03 -24.48
CA ALA A 194 6.98 16.32 -24.76
C ALA A 194 7.48 15.59 -26.02
N SER A 195 7.08 14.34 -26.23
CA SER A 195 7.43 13.54 -27.41
C SER A 195 6.86 14.14 -28.69
N ILE A 196 5.56 14.49 -28.70
CA ILE A 196 4.89 15.11 -29.84
C ILE A 196 5.48 16.50 -30.14
N LYS A 197 5.79 17.30 -29.11
CA LYS A 197 6.46 18.61 -29.29
C LYS A 197 7.83 18.48 -29.95
N ARG A 198 8.57 17.40 -29.65
CA ARG A 198 9.94 17.19 -30.16
C ARG A 198 9.99 16.51 -31.52
N TRP A 199 9.08 15.58 -31.79
CA TRP A 199 9.13 14.69 -32.96
C TRP A 199 7.89 14.76 -33.86
N GLY A 200 6.98 15.71 -33.61
CA GLY A 200 5.74 15.86 -34.38
C GLY A 200 4.84 14.62 -34.26
N GLU A 201 4.15 14.26 -35.35
CA GLU A 201 3.26 13.08 -35.36
C GLU A 201 3.98 11.76 -35.11
N ALA A 202 5.25 11.65 -35.53
CA ALA A 202 6.08 10.47 -35.24
C ALA A 202 6.32 10.27 -33.74
N GLY A 203 6.21 11.34 -32.94
CA GLY A 203 6.32 11.30 -31.48
C GLY A 203 5.09 10.72 -30.76
N ARG A 204 3.97 10.47 -31.46
CA ARG A 204 2.76 9.87 -30.87
C ARG A 204 2.97 8.41 -30.46
N ALA A 205 3.78 7.67 -31.20
CA ALA A 205 4.08 6.27 -30.93
C ALA A 205 5.57 6.09 -30.65
N THR A 206 5.88 5.62 -29.45
CA THR A 206 7.22 5.18 -29.04
C THR A 206 7.32 3.65 -29.03
N PRO A 207 8.52 3.05 -29.04
CA PRO A 207 8.71 1.60 -28.86
C PRO A 207 8.10 1.01 -27.58
N HIS A 208 7.72 1.86 -26.62
CA HIS A 208 7.07 1.48 -25.36
C HIS A 208 5.54 1.69 -25.37
N THR A 209 4.97 2.07 -26.51
CA THR A 209 3.53 2.29 -26.65
C THR A 209 2.80 0.97 -26.61
N THR A 210 1.78 0.91 -25.76
CA THR A 210 0.88 -0.25 -25.64
C THR A 210 -0.55 0.19 -25.92
N PRO A 211 -1.51 -0.73 -26.12
CA PRO A 211 -2.93 -0.38 -26.26
C PRO A 211 -3.47 0.42 -25.06
N LEU A 212 -2.88 0.25 -23.88
CA LEU A 212 -3.21 0.96 -22.64
C LEU A 212 -2.52 2.32 -22.51
N SER A 213 -1.71 2.71 -23.49
CA SER A 213 -0.99 3.97 -23.46
C SER A 213 -1.82 5.16 -23.99
N GLY A 214 -3.05 4.93 -24.45
CA GLY A 214 -3.90 5.96 -25.05
C GLY A 214 -4.30 7.07 -24.08
N PRO A 215 -4.64 8.27 -24.58
CA PRO A 215 -5.08 9.40 -23.76
C PRO A 215 -6.37 9.10 -22.98
N GLY A 216 -7.26 8.28 -23.56
CA GLY A 216 -8.47 7.81 -22.88
C GLY A 216 -8.16 6.94 -21.65
N THR A 217 -7.18 6.03 -21.75
CA THR A 217 -6.76 5.20 -20.62
C THR A 217 -6.14 6.05 -19.50
N VAL A 218 -5.31 7.02 -19.85
CA VAL A 218 -4.73 7.96 -18.87
C VAL A 218 -5.84 8.72 -18.12
N LEU A 219 -6.83 9.26 -18.85
CA LEU A 219 -7.95 9.98 -18.25
C LEU A 219 -8.83 9.06 -17.39
N ALA A 220 -9.08 7.82 -17.83
CA ALA A 220 -9.82 6.83 -17.08
C ALA A 220 -9.11 6.48 -15.75
N VAL A 221 -7.80 6.27 -15.77
CA VAL A 221 -7.00 5.97 -14.56
C VAL A 221 -7.00 7.17 -13.61
N MET A 222 -6.85 8.40 -14.12
CA MET A 222 -6.90 9.61 -13.28
C MET A 222 -8.29 9.84 -12.67
N SER A 223 -9.36 9.71 -13.46
CA SER A 223 -10.73 9.93 -12.98
C SER A 223 -11.15 8.88 -11.96
N PHE A 224 -10.84 7.61 -12.22
CA PHE A 224 -11.03 6.54 -11.24
C PHE A 224 -10.24 6.82 -9.95
N GLY A 225 -8.96 7.17 -10.06
CA GLY A 225 -8.12 7.52 -8.92
C GLY A 225 -8.67 8.71 -8.12
N ALA A 226 -9.20 9.73 -8.80
CA ALA A 226 -9.79 10.91 -8.17
C ALA A 226 -11.08 10.59 -7.41
N VAL A 227 -12.00 9.84 -8.02
CA VAL A 227 -13.25 9.42 -7.38
C VAL A 227 -12.96 8.52 -6.18
N ALA A 228 -12.10 7.52 -6.36
CA ALA A 228 -11.74 6.61 -5.30
C ALA A 228 -10.97 7.32 -4.17
N PHE A 229 -10.08 8.26 -4.47
CA PHE A 229 -9.41 9.08 -3.47
C PHE A 229 -10.40 9.94 -2.68
N ALA A 230 -11.30 10.66 -3.37
CA ALA A 230 -12.29 11.51 -2.71
C ALA A 230 -13.20 10.72 -1.77
N PHE A 231 -13.67 9.54 -2.21
CA PHE A 231 -14.45 8.63 -1.39
C PHE A 231 -13.67 8.17 -0.15
N ASN A 232 -12.42 7.74 -0.32
CA ASN A 232 -11.59 7.24 0.77
C ASN A 232 -11.18 8.34 1.75
N ALA A 233 -10.79 9.51 1.24
CA ALA A 233 -10.41 10.65 2.06
C ALA A 233 -11.61 11.15 2.89
N GLY A 234 -12.81 11.16 2.30
CA GLY A 234 -14.05 11.47 3.03
C GLY A 234 -14.28 10.53 4.21
N LEU A 235 -14.13 9.22 4.00
CA LEU A 235 -14.30 8.23 5.07
C LEU A 235 -13.21 8.30 6.14
N VAL A 236 -11.94 8.44 5.74
CA VAL A 236 -10.80 8.38 6.66
C VAL A 236 -10.58 9.69 7.42
N LEU A 237 -10.81 10.84 6.80
CA LEU A 237 -10.49 12.16 7.39
C LEU A 237 -11.73 12.92 7.83
N VAL A 238 -12.79 12.93 7.02
CA VAL A 238 -13.96 13.79 7.27
C VAL A 238 -14.94 13.12 8.23
N GLN A 239 -15.19 11.83 8.10
CA GLN A 239 -16.15 11.13 8.97
C GLN A 239 -15.79 11.17 10.47
N PRO A 240 -14.52 10.97 10.89
CA PRO A 240 -14.15 11.09 12.31
C PRO A 240 -14.31 12.53 12.82
N MET A 241 -14.02 13.53 11.98
CA MET A 241 -14.19 14.94 12.33
C MET A 241 -15.65 15.32 12.50
N LEU A 242 -16.54 14.80 11.63
CA LEU A 242 -17.98 15.00 11.74
C LEU A 242 -18.58 14.32 12.97
N ALA A 243 -18.08 13.13 13.32
CA ALA A 243 -18.51 12.41 14.53
C ALA A 243 -18.01 13.07 15.83
N ALA A 244 -16.98 13.92 15.76
CA ALA A 244 -16.45 14.68 16.88
C ALA A 244 -17.12 16.07 17.05
N LEU A 245 -18.01 16.46 16.13
CA LEU A 245 -18.84 17.66 16.30
C LEU A 245 -20.00 17.33 17.27
N PRO A 246 -20.29 18.25 18.22
CA PRO A 246 -21.32 18.06 19.24
C PRO A 246 -22.74 18.05 18.69
#